data_AF-A0A643JZN7-F1
#
_entry.id   AF-A0A643JZN7-F1
#
_cell.length_a   1.000
_cell.length_b   1.000
_cell.length_c   1.000
_cell.angle_alpha   90.00
_cell.angle_beta   90.00
_cell.angle_gamma   90.00
#
_symmetry.space_group_name_H-M   'P 1'
#
loop_
_entity.id
_entity.type
_entity.pdbx_description
1 polymer ?
#
loop_
_entity_poly.entity_id
_entity_poly.type
_entity_poly.pdbx_seq_one_letter_code
_entity_poly.pdbx_strand_id
1 'polypeptide(L)'
;MVGGTLRDIRAEIRSLSCPDGDFEVVCGRSGTAPSAVSGLTFPNRHAAGEAAELATEYRSVLRRYDPSAPYMDPLVHEVSEKPMKPLAVEPGERQTRYSSFCHDIAGLMFESLSELGHREVESAAMETYLTLAEIVDDHDDFCLTMVWSLMSEMDVRLSAKEQTAVVERAAAMCSMERTPNPVGATLRTLESVSFIDGYSVRPLAVDDTDPDDPDSEVRRWVVTFGDYALAERTGRIPTLPLAVDLLRRTPSRSVQFIDGEALSDSRWRLRLQISSEGDADGLVSVDVAENRWLNDSGVSPQQQD
;
A
#
# COMPACT_ATOMS: atom_id res chain seq x y z
N MET A 1 -16.42 -6.77 13.94
CA MET A 1 -15.48 -5.79 13.38
C MET A 1 -14.71 -6.51 12.28
N VAL A 2 -14.56 -5.88 11.12
CA VAL A 2 -13.94 -6.46 9.92
C VAL A 2 -12.53 -6.96 10.24
N GLY A 3 -11.72 -6.10 10.87
CA GLY A 3 -10.33 -6.38 11.20
C GLY A 3 -10.14 -7.57 12.12
N GLY A 4 -10.99 -7.71 13.14
CA GLY A 4 -10.94 -8.85 14.05
C GLY A 4 -11.14 -10.18 13.33
N THR A 5 -12.15 -10.26 12.47
CA THR A 5 -12.41 -11.47 11.67
C THR A 5 -11.27 -11.77 10.69
N LEU A 6 -10.76 -10.76 9.97
CA LEU A 6 -9.63 -10.94 9.06
C LEU A 6 -8.37 -11.44 9.78
N ARG A 7 -8.08 -10.84 10.94
CA ARG A 7 -6.94 -11.19 11.79
C ARG A 7 -7.04 -12.63 12.31
N ASP A 8 -8.22 -13.04 12.75
CA ASP A 8 -8.44 -14.40 13.26
C ASP A 8 -8.23 -15.45 12.14
N ILE A 9 -8.75 -15.18 10.93
CA ILE A 9 -8.48 -16.03 9.75
C ILE A 9 -6.99 -16.09 9.42
N ARG A 10 -6.28 -14.94 9.41
CA ARG A 10 -4.83 -14.92 9.14
C ARG A 10 -4.04 -15.66 10.21
N ALA A 11 -4.44 -15.59 11.48
CA ALA A 11 -3.80 -16.31 12.57
C ALA A 11 -3.94 -17.84 12.37
N GLU A 12 -5.12 -18.30 11.94
CA GLU A 12 -5.36 -19.70 11.61
C GLU A 12 -4.48 -20.16 10.43
N ILE A 13 -4.45 -19.39 9.33
CA ILE A 13 -3.55 -19.64 8.19
C ILE A 13 -2.10 -19.77 8.65
N ARG A 14 -1.61 -18.85 9.49
CA ARG A 14 -0.24 -18.88 10.00
C ARG A 14 0.03 -20.11 10.86
N SER A 15 -0.96 -20.59 11.61
CA SER A 15 -0.82 -21.81 12.43
C SER A 15 -0.60 -23.08 11.59
N LEU A 16 -1.04 -23.07 10.33
CA LEU A 16 -0.83 -24.16 9.36
C LEU A 16 0.53 -24.09 8.66
N SER A 17 1.21 -22.94 8.72
CA SER A 17 2.45 -22.69 7.97
C SER A 17 3.67 -23.39 8.58
N CYS A 18 4.63 -23.75 7.73
CA CYS A 18 5.93 -24.31 8.09
C CYS A 18 6.99 -23.63 7.21
N PRO A 19 8.00 -22.92 7.76
CA PRO A 19 8.97 -22.16 6.96
C PRO A 19 9.70 -22.95 5.87
N ASP A 20 9.96 -24.23 6.13
CA ASP A 20 10.62 -25.15 5.18
C ASP A 20 9.60 -26.11 4.52
N GLY A 21 8.35 -25.67 4.39
CA GLY A 21 7.28 -26.46 3.78
C GLY A 21 7.43 -26.59 2.26
N ASP A 22 7.05 -27.76 1.74
CA ASP A 22 7.14 -28.07 0.31
C ASP A 22 5.97 -27.52 -0.52
N PHE A 23 4.97 -26.90 0.12
CA PHE A 23 3.76 -26.42 -0.55
C PHE A 23 3.53 -24.93 -0.33
N GLU A 24 2.99 -24.26 -1.33
CA GLU A 24 2.53 -22.87 -1.25
C GLU A 24 1.09 -22.76 -1.79
N VAL A 25 0.49 -21.59 -1.61
CA VAL A 25 -0.84 -21.29 -2.15
C VAL A 25 -0.74 -20.08 -3.08
N VAL A 26 -1.13 -20.27 -4.33
CA VAL A 26 -1.09 -19.25 -5.39
C VAL A 26 -2.47 -19.10 -6.03
N CYS A 27 -2.81 -17.90 -6.48
CA CYS A 27 -4.03 -17.70 -7.25
C CYS A 27 -3.82 -18.25 -8.67
N GLY A 28 -4.63 -19.21 -9.11
CA GLY A 28 -4.52 -19.81 -10.44
C GLY A 28 -4.66 -18.81 -11.60
N ARG A 29 -5.36 -17.69 -11.36
CA ARG A 29 -5.54 -16.64 -12.37
C ARG A 29 -4.30 -15.77 -12.54
N SER A 30 -3.74 -15.28 -11.43
CA SER A 30 -2.63 -14.32 -11.47
C SER A 30 -1.25 -14.96 -11.32
N GLY A 31 -1.17 -16.21 -10.88
CA GLY A 31 0.08 -16.87 -10.50
C GLY A 31 0.74 -16.26 -9.25
N THR A 32 0.06 -15.37 -8.54
CA THR A 32 0.57 -14.70 -7.34
C THR A 32 -0.15 -15.20 -6.10
N ALA A 33 0.57 -15.31 -4.98
CA ALA A 33 -0.03 -15.67 -3.70
C ALA A 33 -1.07 -14.61 -3.25
N PRO A 34 -2.26 -15.02 -2.78
CA PRO A 34 -3.17 -14.13 -2.06
C PRO A 34 -2.48 -13.47 -0.86
N SER A 35 -2.84 -12.22 -0.54
CA SER A 35 -2.21 -11.45 0.55
C SER A 35 -2.27 -12.14 1.92
N ALA A 36 -3.31 -12.93 2.19
CA ALA A 36 -3.47 -13.69 3.43
C ALA A 36 -2.41 -14.78 3.63
N VAL A 37 -1.91 -15.37 2.53
CA VAL A 37 -0.96 -16.50 2.50
C VAL A 37 0.40 -16.13 1.91
N SER A 38 0.59 -14.87 1.49
CA SER A 38 1.81 -14.42 0.82
C SER A 38 3.05 -14.65 1.68
N GLY A 39 4.06 -15.32 1.10
CA GLY A 39 5.32 -15.65 1.76
C GLY A 39 5.23 -16.79 2.78
N LEU A 40 4.10 -17.50 2.86
CA LEU A 40 3.95 -18.69 3.69
C LEU A 40 4.12 -19.95 2.85
N THR A 41 4.80 -20.92 3.44
CA THR A 41 4.92 -22.30 2.96
C THR A 41 4.23 -23.25 3.95
N PHE A 42 3.87 -24.43 3.48
CA PHE A 42 3.05 -25.40 4.21
C PHE A 42 3.68 -26.79 4.12
N PRO A 43 3.62 -27.59 5.20
CA PRO A 43 4.36 -28.85 5.29
C PRO A 43 3.80 -29.95 4.38
N ASN A 44 2.53 -29.86 3.99
CA ASN A 44 1.88 -30.86 3.14
C ASN A 44 0.68 -30.25 2.39
N ARG A 45 0.23 -30.95 1.33
CA ARG A 45 -0.91 -30.56 0.50
C ARG A 45 -2.21 -30.33 1.28
N HIS A 46 -2.42 -31.04 2.39
CA HIS A 46 -3.62 -30.89 3.20
C HIS A 46 -3.63 -29.56 3.95
N ALA A 47 -2.54 -29.22 4.66
CA ALA A 47 -2.38 -27.93 5.33
C ALA A 47 -2.46 -26.75 4.34
N ALA A 48 -1.83 -26.89 3.16
CA ALA A 48 -1.95 -25.90 2.09
C ALA A 48 -3.39 -25.77 1.57
N GLY A 49 -4.14 -26.88 1.49
CA GLY A 49 -5.54 -26.89 1.09
C GLY A 49 -6.44 -26.16 2.09
N GLU A 50 -6.26 -26.40 3.38
CA GLU A 50 -6.96 -25.66 4.44
C GLU A 50 -6.63 -24.16 4.38
N ALA A 51 -5.35 -23.80 4.17
CA ALA A 51 -4.96 -22.41 4.00
C ALA A 51 -5.57 -21.75 2.74
N ALA A 52 -5.76 -22.50 1.66
CA ALA A 52 -6.43 -22.02 0.45
C ALA A 52 -7.93 -21.74 0.67
N GLU A 53 -8.61 -22.59 1.45
CA GLU A 53 -10.00 -22.37 1.86
C GLU A 53 -10.13 -21.13 2.76
N LEU A 54 -9.26 -21.00 3.76
CA LEU A 54 -9.21 -19.83 4.63
C LEU A 54 -8.87 -18.54 3.86
N ALA A 55 -7.98 -18.59 2.86
CA ALA A 55 -7.72 -17.44 1.99
C ALA A 55 -8.96 -17.04 1.17
N THR A 56 -9.77 -18.00 0.76
CA THR A 56 -11.07 -17.76 0.11
C THR A 56 -12.06 -17.10 1.07
N GLU A 57 -12.10 -17.56 2.33
CA GLU A 57 -12.93 -16.97 3.38
C GLU A 57 -12.49 -15.53 3.69
N TYR A 58 -11.19 -15.29 3.84
CA TYR A 58 -10.61 -13.96 4.03
C TYR A 58 -11.11 -12.99 2.95
N ARG A 59 -11.05 -13.39 1.68
CA ARG A 59 -11.54 -12.57 0.57
C ARG A 59 -13.06 -12.40 0.60
N SER A 60 -13.80 -13.42 1.05
CA SER A 60 -15.25 -13.35 1.24
C SER A 60 -15.65 -12.32 2.30
N VAL A 61 -14.88 -12.17 3.38
CA VAL A 61 -15.11 -11.12 4.40
C VAL A 61 -15.03 -9.72 3.77
N LEU A 62 -14.00 -9.46 2.96
CA LEU A 62 -13.85 -8.18 2.25
C LEU A 62 -15.00 -7.92 1.26
N ARG A 63 -15.43 -8.95 0.53
CA ARG A 63 -16.56 -8.86 -0.42
C ARG A 63 -17.91 -8.52 0.22
N ARG A 64 -18.07 -8.66 1.54
CA ARG A 64 -19.30 -8.22 2.22
C ARG A 64 -19.49 -6.70 2.16
N TYR A 65 -18.41 -5.94 2.00
CA TYR A 65 -18.43 -4.49 2.02
C TYR A 65 -18.26 -3.87 0.65
N ASP A 66 -17.48 -4.51 -0.23
CA ASP A 66 -17.41 -4.18 -1.64
C ASP A 66 -17.68 -5.44 -2.47
N PRO A 67 -18.90 -5.60 -3.01
CA PRO A 67 -19.25 -6.74 -3.86
C PRO A 67 -18.37 -6.87 -5.11
N SER A 68 -17.68 -5.81 -5.52
CA SER A 68 -16.82 -5.76 -6.70
C SER A 68 -15.43 -6.33 -6.44
N ALA A 69 -15.08 -6.63 -5.18
CA ALA A 69 -13.80 -7.23 -4.83
C ALA A 69 -13.55 -8.53 -5.62
N PRO A 70 -12.42 -8.64 -6.34
CA PRO A 70 -12.10 -9.82 -7.13
C PRO A 70 -12.17 -11.14 -6.37
N TYR A 71 -12.78 -12.13 -7.03
CA TYR A 71 -12.66 -13.53 -6.63
C TYR A 71 -11.26 -14.02 -6.95
N MET A 72 -10.60 -14.58 -5.94
CA MET A 72 -9.36 -15.34 -6.13
C MET A 72 -9.69 -16.82 -6.29
N ASP A 73 -8.80 -17.54 -6.96
CA ASP A 73 -8.85 -19.00 -7.11
C ASP A 73 -7.60 -19.59 -6.44
N PRO A 74 -7.54 -19.69 -5.10
CA PRO A 74 -6.36 -20.17 -4.40
C PRO A 74 -6.15 -21.66 -4.67
N LEU A 75 -5.00 -22.00 -5.23
CA LEU A 75 -4.60 -23.35 -5.60
C LEU A 75 -3.33 -23.74 -4.83
N VAL A 76 -3.28 -25.00 -4.41
CA VAL A 76 -2.09 -25.59 -3.81
C VAL A 76 -1.05 -25.90 -4.89
N HIS A 77 0.16 -25.38 -4.69
CA HIS A 77 1.31 -25.56 -5.57
C HIS A 77 2.48 -26.17 -4.79
N GLU A 78 3.27 -27.05 -5.41
CA GLU A 78 4.48 -27.59 -4.79
C GLU A 78 5.68 -26.70 -5.13
N VAL A 79 6.47 -26.29 -4.13
CA VAL A 79 7.56 -25.31 -4.24
C VAL A 79 8.69 -25.79 -5.16
N SER A 80 8.75 -27.08 -5.45
CA SER A 80 9.67 -27.73 -6.38
C SER A 80 9.20 -27.68 -7.86
N GLU A 81 7.93 -27.34 -8.11
CA GLU A 81 7.38 -27.14 -9.44
C GLU A 81 7.66 -25.71 -9.92
N LYS A 82 8.09 -25.58 -11.17
CA LYS A 82 8.32 -24.28 -11.85
C LYS A 82 7.19 -23.29 -11.51
N PRO A 83 7.48 -21.98 -11.39
CA PRO A 83 6.47 -20.97 -11.05
C PRO A 83 5.21 -21.15 -11.91
N MET A 84 4.05 -21.22 -11.25
CA MET A 84 2.78 -21.40 -11.95
C MET A 84 2.61 -20.26 -12.96
N LYS A 85 2.41 -20.62 -14.23
CA LYS A 85 2.13 -19.62 -15.26
C LYS A 85 0.69 -19.13 -15.05
N PRO A 86 0.45 -17.80 -15.06
CA PRO A 86 -0.90 -17.26 -15.01
C PRO A 86 -1.77 -17.87 -16.10
N LEU A 87 -3.01 -18.26 -15.77
CA LEU A 87 -3.95 -18.85 -16.71
C LEU A 87 -4.66 -17.82 -17.60
N ALA A 88 -4.63 -16.52 -17.26
CA ALA A 88 -5.28 -15.45 -18.01
C ALA A 88 -4.27 -14.46 -18.60
N VAL A 89 -4.63 -13.82 -19.73
CA VAL A 89 -3.87 -12.72 -20.41
C VAL A 89 -4.83 -11.60 -20.86
N GLU A 90 -5.98 -11.41 -20.20
CA GLU A 90 -7.05 -10.56 -20.74
C GLU A 90 -7.09 -9.14 -20.13
N PRO A 91 -7.53 -8.10 -20.88
CA PRO A 91 -7.57 -6.70 -20.43
C PRO A 91 -8.33 -6.42 -19.13
N GLY A 92 -9.28 -7.29 -18.72
CA GLY A 92 -9.93 -7.25 -17.41
C GLY A 92 -8.99 -7.47 -16.22
N GLU A 93 -7.72 -7.79 -16.47
CA GLU A 93 -6.69 -7.94 -15.45
C GLU A 93 -6.27 -6.63 -14.80
N ARG A 94 -6.25 -5.48 -15.51
CA ARG A 94 -5.86 -4.22 -14.88
C ARG A 94 -6.79 -3.88 -13.74
N GLN A 95 -8.09 -3.91 -14.01
CA GLN A 95 -9.09 -3.60 -12.98
C GLN A 95 -9.09 -4.62 -11.84
N THR A 96 -8.92 -5.89 -12.18
CA THR A 96 -8.78 -6.95 -11.19
C THR A 96 -7.55 -6.74 -10.29
N ARG A 97 -6.39 -6.41 -10.85
CA ARG A 97 -5.15 -6.16 -10.10
C ARG A 97 -5.26 -4.92 -9.23
N TYR A 98 -5.81 -3.85 -9.80
CA TYR A 98 -6.06 -2.59 -9.13
C TYR A 98 -6.99 -2.76 -7.91
N SER A 99 -8.17 -3.36 -8.12
CA SER A 99 -9.11 -3.62 -7.04
C SER A 99 -8.55 -4.60 -6.01
N SER A 100 -7.82 -5.64 -6.45
CA SER A 100 -7.14 -6.56 -5.51
C SER A 100 -6.14 -5.82 -4.63
N PHE A 101 -5.33 -4.93 -5.21
CA PHE A 101 -4.36 -4.13 -4.47
C PHE A 101 -5.03 -3.23 -3.42
N CYS A 102 -6.08 -2.50 -3.79
CA CYS A 102 -6.82 -1.65 -2.84
C CYS A 102 -7.37 -2.45 -1.65
N HIS A 103 -7.92 -3.62 -1.95
CA HIS A 103 -8.48 -4.52 -0.95
C HIS A 103 -7.44 -5.19 -0.07
N ASP A 104 -6.27 -5.52 -0.61
CA ASP A 104 -5.15 -6.02 0.18
C ASP A 104 -4.67 -4.96 1.16
N ILE A 105 -4.52 -3.70 0.71
CA ILE A 105 -4.21 -2.58 1.59
C ILE A 105 -5.30 -2.41 2.66
N ALA A 106 -6.59 -2.34 2.27
CA ALA A 106 -7.68 -2.19 3.22
C ALA A 106 -7.72 -3.32 4.26
N GLY A 107 -7.54 -4.57 3.82
CA GLY A 107 -7.49 -5.74 4.71
C GLY A 107 -6.35 -5.64 5.73
N LEU A 108 -5.14 -5.31 5.28
CA LEU A 108 -3.98 -5.09 6.15
C LEU A 108 -4.24 -3.98 7.18
N MET A 109 -4.84 -2.87 6.77
CA MET A 109 -5.15 -1.76 7.67
C MET A 109 -6.20 -2.13 8.71
N PHE A 110 -7.28 -2.81 8.31
CA PHE A 110 -8.29 -3.28 9.25
C PHE A 110 -7.71 -4.26 10.27
N GLU A 111 -6.89 -5.22 9.82
CA GLU A 111 -6.18 -6.14 10.71
C GLU A 111 -5.29 -5.39 11.71
N SER A 112 -4.47 -4.44 11.23
CA SER A 112 -3.60 -3.63 12.09
C SER A 112 -4.36 -2.79 13.11
N LEU A 113 -5.42 -2.09 12.67
CA LEU A 113 -6.27 -1.30 13.56
C LEU A 113 -6.91 -2.18 14.64
N SER A 114 -7.42 -3.36 14.26
CA SER A 114 -8.02 -4.29 15.21
C SER A 114 -6.99 -4.85 16.19
N GLU A 115 -5.78 -5.17 15.74
CA GLU A 115 -4.73 -5.72 16.60
C GLU A 115 -4.22 -4.68 17.62
N LEU A 116 -4.09 -3.43 17.20
CA LEU A 116 -3.63 -2.32 18.04
C LEU A 116 -4.76 -1.69 18.88
N GLY A 117 -6.00 -2.19 18.76
CA GLY A 117 -7.13 -1.77 19.59
C GLY A 117 -7.83 -0.48 19.12
N HIS A 118 -7.58 -0.01 17.90
CA HIS A 118 -8.17 1.20 17.33
C HIS A 118 -9.57 0.94 16.74
N ARG A 119 -10.47 0.35 17.54
CA ARG A 119 -11.82 -0.03 17.12
C ARG A 119 -12.67 1.17 16.67
N GLU A 120 -12.49 2.33 17.30
CA GLU A 120 -13.22 3.55 16.95
C GLU A 120 -12.88 4.02 15.53
N VAL A 121 -11.61 3.94 15.14
CA VAL A 121 -11.16 4.29 13.78
C VAL A 121 -11.72 3.31 12.77
N GLU A 122 -11.69 2.01 13.07
CA GLU A 122 -12.27 0.98 12.20
C GLU A 122 -13.78 1.21 11.96
N SER A 123 -14.55 1.45 13.03
CA SER A 123 -15.99 1.72 12.91
C SER A 123 -16.25 2.98 12.08
N ALA A 124 -15.51 4.05 12.35
CA ALA A 124 -15.72 5.33 11.67
C ALA A 124 -15.31 5.28 10.19
N ALA A 125 -14.26 4.53 9.85
CA ALA A 125 -13.87 4.25 8.46
C ALA A 125 -14.97 3.49 7.72
N MET A 126 -15.58 2.49 8.35
CA MET A 126 -16.70 1.76 7.75
C MET A 126 -17.96 2.61 7.58
N GLU A 127 -18.29 3.46 8.56
CA GLU A 127 -19.43 4.40 8.47
C GLU A 127 -19.22 5.42 7.35
N THR A 128 -18.01 5.98 7.26
CA THR A 128 -17.60 6.91 6.21
C THR A 128 -17.68 6.24 4.84
N TYR A 129 -17.14 5.03 4.71
CA TYR A 129 -17.19 4.25 3.48
C TYR A 129 -18.63 3.99 3.05
N LEU A 130 -19.49 3.51 3.94
CA LEU A 130 -20.89 3.20 3.60
C LEU A 130 -21.64 4.45 3.16
N THR A 131 -21.40 5.59 3.80
CA THR A 131 -22.00 6.87 3.42
C THR A 131 -21.57 7.31 2.01
N LEU A 132 -20.28 7.14 1.69
CA LEU A 132 -19.74 7.53 0.38
C LEU A 132 -20.09 6.53 -0.72
N ALA A 133 -20.17 5.24 -0.40
CA ALA A 133 -20.55 4.20 -1.35
C ALA A 133 -21.99 4.37 -1.85
N GLU A 134 -22.87 5.06 -1.12
CA GLU A 134 -24.22 5.39 -1.59
C GLU A 134 -24.27 6.41 -2.74
N ILE A 135 -23.21 7.20 -2.92
CA ILE A 135 -23.15 8.29 -3.91
C ILE A 135 -22.15 8.04 -5.03
N VAL A 136 -21.38 6.96 -4.95
CA VAL A 136 -20.38 6.58 -5.94
C VAL A 136 -21.04 5.73 -7.03
N ASP A 137 -20.98 6.21 -8.28
CA ASP A 137 -21.59 5.53 -9.44
C ASP A 137 -20.63 4.52 -10.11
N ASP A 138 -19.31 4.71 -9.97
CA ASP A 138 -18.30 3.82 -10.54
C ASP A 138 -17.90 2.73 -9.54
N HIS A 139 -17.88 1.47 -10.00
CA HIS A 139 -17.51 0.34 -9.14
C HIS A 139 -16.03 0.39 -8.73
N ASP A 140 -15.19 1.01 -9.56
CA ASP A 140 -13.76 1.15 -9.31
C ASP A 140 -13.49 2.14 -8.17
N ASP A 141 -14.42 3.07 -7.97
CA ASP A 141 -14.37 4.03 -6.88
C ASP A 141 -14.73 3.39 -5.54
N PHE A 142 -15.37 2.22 -5.46
CA PHE A 142 -15.68 1.60 -4.15
C PHE A 142 -14.43 1.20 -3.40
N CYS A 143 -13.48 0.52 -4.06
CA CYS A 143 -12.25 0.09 -3.41
C CYS A 143 -11.36 1.30 -3.05
N LEU A 144 -11.34 2.34 -3.88
CA LEU A 144 -10.70 3.61 -3.57
C LEU A 144 -11.35 4.32 -2.38
N THR A 145 -12.68 4.38 -2.36
CA THR A 145 -13.47 5.01 -1.30
C THR A 145 -13.22 4.30 0.04
N MET A 146 -13.03 2.99 0.02
CA MET A 146 -12.64 2.22 1.21
C MET A 146 -11.26 2.64 1.73
N VAL A 147 -10.25 2.66 0.86
CA VAL A 147 -8.88 3.06 1.23
C VAL A 147 -8.85 4.51 1.69
N TRP A 148 -9.55 5.40 0.99
CA TRP A 148 -9.68 6.80 1.34
C TRP A 148 -10.36 6.98 2.70
N SER A 149 -11.43 6.24 2.99
CA SER A 149 -12.13 6.31 4.28
C SER A 149 -11.22 5.89 5.43
N LEU A 150 -10.43 4.83 5.26
CA LEU A 150 -9.41 4.42 6.24
C LEU A 150 -8.40 5.55 6.48
N MET A 151 -7.87 6.12 5.42
CA MET A 151 -6.88 7.20 5.49
C MET A 151 -7.42 8.45 6.17
N SER A 152 -8.61 8.91 5.76
CA SER A 152 -9.29 10.09 6.32
C SER A 152 -9.53 9.90 7.81
N GLU A 153 -10.05 8.75 8.22
CA GLU A 153 -10.41 8.53 9.61
C GLU A 153 -9.19 8.30 10.50
N MET A 154 -8.11 7.73 9.96
CA MET A 154 -6.81 7.70 10.63
C MET A 154 -6.21 9.10 10.80
N ASP A 155 -6.29 9.96 9.77
CA ASP A 155 -5.78 11.33 9.82
C ASP A 155 -6.49 12.17 10.88
N VAL A 156 -7.80 11.98 11.03
CA VAL A 156 -8.63 12.71 12.00
C VAL A 156 -8.44 12.20 13.44
N ARG A 157 -8.23 10.90 13.64
CA ARG A 157 -8.35 10.27 14.99
C ARG A 157 -7.05 9.78 15.61
N LEU A 158 -6.03 9.53 14.79
CA LEU A 158 -4.76 9.01 15.28
C LEU A 158 -3.70 10.10 15.26
N SER A 159 -2.88 10.13 16.31
CA SER A 159 -1.62 10.88 16.29
C SER A 159 -0.66 10.29 15.25
N ALA A 160 0.31 11.08 14.78
CA ALA A 160 1.32 10.60 13.83
C ALA A 160 2.03 9.31 14.31
N LYS A 161 2.30 9.20 15.62
CA LYS A 161 2.91 8.00 16.21
C LYS A 161 1.99 6.77 16.14
N GLU A 162 0.70 6.95 16.38
CA GLU A 162 -0.28 5.85 16.26
C GLU A 162 -0.48 5.46 14.80
N GLN A 163 -0.54 6.43 13.88
CA GLN A 163 -0.56 6.16 12.44
C GLN A 163 0.66 5.32 12.04
N THR A 164 1.86 5.71 12.48
CA THR A 164 3.09 4.97 12.22
C THR A 164 3.01 3.53 12.73
N ALA A 165 2.57 3.32 13.97
CA ALA A 165 2.41 1.98 14.52
C ALA A 165 1.45 1.10 13.70
N VAL A 166 0.33 1.65 13.23
CA VAL A 166 -0.64 0.93 12.39
C VAL A 166 -0.05 0.58 11.02
N VAL A 167 0.65 1.51 10.37
CA VAL A 167 1.22 1.30 9.02
C VAL A 167 2.41 0.34 9.07
N GLU A 168 3.31 0.47 10.04
CA GLU A 168 4.40 -0.48 10.25
C GLU A 168 3.87 -1.89 10.55
N ARG A 169 2.79 -1.98 11.34
CA ARG A 169 2.15 -3.27 11.60
C ARG A 169 1.56 -3.88 10.34
N ALA A 170 0.94 -3.06 9.49
CA ALA A 170 0.40 -3.50 8.20
C ALA A 170 1.52 -4.02 7.29
N ALA A 171 2.60 -3.27 7.16
CA ALA A 171 3.76 -3.66 6.37
C ALA A 171 4.43 -4.96 6.89
N ALA A 172 4.48 -5.17 8.21
CA ALA A 172 5.03 -6.38 8.81
C ALA A 172 4.20 -7.66 8.56
N MET A 173 2.94 -7.52 8.14
CA MET A 173 2.11 -8.66 7.74
C MET A 173 2.36 -9.10 6.30
N CYS A 174 2.96 -8.23 5.47
CA CYS A 174 3.35 -8.55 4.11
C CYS A 174 4.59 -9.47 4.08
N SER A 175 4.72 -10.25 3.01
CA SER A 175 5.96 -10.96 2.72
C SER A 175 7.10 -9.96 2.49
N MET A 176 8.20 -10.14 3.22
CA MET A 176 9.39 -9.29 3.10
C MET A 176 10.02 -9.46 1.70
N GLU A 177 10.36 -8.34 1.06
CA GLU A 177 11.01 -8.33 -0.25
C GLU A 177 12.23 -7.39 -0.24
N ARG A 178 13.42 -7.94 0.04
CA ARG A 178 14.65 -7.14 0.07
C ARG A 178 15.09 -6.78 -1.34
N THR A 179 15.40 -5.50 -1.55
CA THR A 179 15.86 -4.99 -2.85
C THR A 179 16.85 -3.84 -2.65
N PRO A 180 17.88 -3.69 -3.52
CA PRO A 180 18.81 -2.56 -3.45
C PRO A 180 18.18 -1.23 -3.86
N ASN A 181 16.99 -1.23 -4.50
CA ASN A 181 16.25 -0.03 -4.90
C ASN A 181 14.79 -0.10 -4.42
N PRO A 182 14.54 0.09 -3.11
CA PRO A 182 13.20 -0.05 -2.53
C PRO A 182 12.21 0.96 -3.10
N VAL A 183 12.59 2.25 -3.19
CA VAL A 183 11.73 3.31 -3.74
C VAL A 183 11.30 3.02 -5.17
N GLY A 184 12.26 2.67 -6.04
CA GLY A 184 11.94 2.32 -7.42
C GLY A 184 11.13 1.03 -7.55
N ALA A 185 11.32 0.05 -6.66
CA ALA A 185 10.52 -1.17 -6.64
C ALA A 185 9.07 -0.89 -6.23
N THR A 186 8.85 -0.02 -5.25
CA THR A 186 7.51 0.41 -4.84
C THR A 186 6.75 1.08 -5.97
N LEU A 187 7.36 2.06 -6.65
CA LEU A 187 6.69 2.72 -7.77
C LEU A 187 6.42 1.76 -8.94
N ARG A 188 7.32 0.81 -9.22
CA ARG A 188 7.03 -0.26 -10.21
C ARG A 188 5.83 -1.11 -9.81
N THR A 189 5.70 -1.47 -8.53
CA THR A 189 4.53 -2.22 -8.05
C THR A 189 3.26 -1.44 -8.29
N LEU A 190 3.21 -0.17 -7.88
CA LEU A 190 2.03 0.69 -8.06
C LEU A 190 1.68 0.88 -9.54
N GLU A 191 2.67 1.10 -10.42
CA GLU A 191 2.45 1.21 -11.87
C GLU A 191 1.93 -0.11 -12.47
N SER A 192 2.47 -1.26 -12.02
CA SER A 192 2.07 -2.58 -12.54
C SER A 192 0.62 -2.96 -12.25
N VAL A 193 0.04 -2.36 -11.20
CA VAL A 193 -1.38 -2.49 -10.83
C VAL A 193 -2.21 -1.29 -11.28
N SER A 194 -1.62 -0.37 -12.07
CA SER A 194 -2.28 0.84 -12.60
C SER A 194 -2.77 1.81 -11.52
N PHE A 195 -2.09 1.85 -10.37
CA PHE A 195 -2.41 2.81 -9.30
C PHE A 195 -1.80 4.19 -9.52
N ILE A 196 -0.73 4.23 -10.32
CA ILE A 196 -0.07 5.43 -10.86
C ILE A 196 0.24 5.18 -12.33
N ASP A 197 0.45 6.25 -13.10
CA ASP A 197 1.04 6.20 -14.43
C ASP A 197 2.43 6.87 -14.45
N GLY A 198 3.32 6.36 -15.30
CA GLY A 198 4.63 6.94 -15.63
C GLY A 198 5.39 7.61 -14.49
N TYR A 199 6.32 6.90 -13.85
CA TYR A 199 7.08 7.41 -12.71
C TYR A 199 8.55 7.76 -13.00
N SER A 200 9.14 8.63 -12.17
CA SER A 200 10.58 8.87 -12.11
C SER A 200 11.08 8.91 -10.66
N VAL A 201 12.33 8.51 -10.45
CA VAL A 201 12.99 8.52 -9.13
C VAL A 201 14.31 9.24 -9.26
N ARG A 202 14.51 10.29 -8.46
CA ARG A 202 15.76 11.04 -8.40
C ARG A 202 16.29 11.06 -6.95
N PRO A 203 17.44 10.42 -6.66
CA PRO A 203 18.08 10.59 -5.37
C PRO A 203 18.52 12.07 -5.23
N LEU A 204 18.31 12.64 -4.04
CA LEU A 204 18.86 13.93 -3.69
C LEU A 204 20.25 13.71 -3.08
N ALA A 205 21.20 14.56 -3.47
CA ALA A 205 22.48 14.61 -2.78
C ALA A 205 22.22 14.93 -1.30
N VAL A 206 22.95 14.26 -0.41
CA VAL A 206 22.95 14.62 1.01
C VAL A 206 23.76 15.90 1.11
N ASP A 207 23.10 17.06 1.19
CA ASP A 207 23.77 18.30 1.54
C ASP A 207 24.24 18.16 2.99
N ASP A 208 25.56 18.24 3.19
CA ASP A 208 26.26 18.29 4.49
C ASP A 208 25.80 17.27 5.54
N THR A 209 26.08 15.98 5.31
CA THR A 209 26.24 15.06 6.44
C THR A 209 27.42 15.54 7.27
N ASP A 210 27.25 15.58 8.60
CA ASP A 210 28.35 15.83 9.53
C ASP A 210 29.53 14.88 9.17
N PRO A 211 30.70 15.40 8.77
CA PRO A 211 31.83 14.56 8.38
C PRO A 211 32.31 13.62 9.49
N ASP A 212 31.84 13.81 10.73
CA ASP A 212 32.14 12.97 11.89
C ASP A 212 31.13 11.83 12.14
N ASP A 213 30.03 11.69 11.37
CA ASP A 213 29.08 10.57 11.49
C ASP A 213 29.06 9.66 10.24
N PRO A 214 29.94 8.64 10.18
CA PRO A 214 30.02 7.69 9.07
C PRO A 214 28.83 6.72 8.98
N ASP A 215 27.93 6.69 9.98
CA ASP A 215 26.75 5.80 10.05
C ASP A 215 25.43 6.52 9.71
N SER A 216 25.46 7.83 9.41
CA SER A 216 24.29 8.60 9.00
C SER A 216 23.86 8.23 7.56
N GLU A 217 23.28 7.03 7.39
CA GLU A 217 22.73 6.54 6.12
C GLU A 217 21.37 7.18 5.77
N VAL A 218 21.22 8.47 6.01
CA VAL A 218 20.02 9.20 5.60
C VAL A 218 20.05 9.37 4.09
N ARG A 219 19.05 8.80 3.40
CA ARG A 219 18.92 8.92 1.94
C ARG A 219 17.60 9.60 1.62
N ARG A 220 17.64 10.52 0.65
CA ARG A 220 16.48 11.31 0.24
C ARG A 220 16.21 11.11 -1.24
N TRP A 221 14.93 11.15 -1.62
CA TRP A 221 14.48 11.03 -2.99
C TRP A 221 13.41 12.07 -3.31
N VAL A 222 13.42 12.52 -4.56
CA VAL A 222 12.25 13.12 -5.21
C VAL A 222 11.69 12.07 -6.15
N VAL A 223 10.40 11.78 -6.00
CA VAL A 223 9.67 10.92 -6.92
C VAL A 223 8.60 11.73 -7.64
N THR A 224 8.35 11.40 -8.90
CA THR A 224 7.23 11.95 -9.66
C THR A 224 6.44 10.84 -10.32
N PHE A 225 5.13 11.01 -10.45
CA PHE A 225 4.22 10.07 -11.10
C PHE A 225 2.96 10.79 -11.56
N GLY A 226 2.28 10.26 -12.57
CA GLY A 226 1.02 10.75 -13.12
C GLY A 226 -0.18 9.92 -12.66
N ASP A 227 -1.38 10.45 -12.94
CA ASP A 227 -2.68 9.77 -12.81
C ASP A 227 -2.82 8.96 -11.51
N TYR A 228 -2.44 9.61 -10.39
CA TYR A 228 -2.45 8.95 -9.09
C TYR A 228 -3.89 8.75 -8.61
N ALA A 229 -4.31 7.50 -8.49
CA ALA A 229 -5.72 7.16 -8.34
C ALA A 229 -6.40 7.71 -7.07
N LEU A 230 -5.64 8.03 -6.02
CA LEU A 230 -6.18 8.60 -4.78
C LEU A 230 -6.17 10.14 -4.75
N ALA A 231 -5.57 10.80 -5.74
CA ALA A 231 -5.20 12.21 -5.65
C ALA A 231 -6.36 13.19 -5.91
N GLU A 232 -7.44 12.74 -6.55
CA GLU A 232 -8.55 13.61 -6.96
C GLU A 232 -9.48 14.03 -5.80
N ARG A 233 -9.27 13.54 -4.58
CA ARG A 233 -10.25 13.64 -3.49
C ARG A 233 -9.82 14.48 -2.28
N THR A 234 -8.60 15.03 -2.25
CA THR A 234 -8.08 15.70 -1.06
C THR A 234 -7.13 16.86 -1.38
N GLY A 235 -7.11 17.90 -0.53
CA GLY A 235 -6.04 18.91 -0.53
C GLY A 235 -4.68 18.40 -0.01
N ARG A 236 -4.48 17.08 -0.05
CA ARG A 236 -3.35 16.32 0.51
C ARG A 236 -2.94 15.27 -0.53
N ILE A 237 -1.71 14.74 -0.45
CA ILE A 237 -1.31 13.57 -1.22
C ILE A 237 -1.41 12.33 -0.32
N PRO A 238 -2.31 11.40 -0.63
CA PRO A 238 -2.35 10.07 -0.04
C PRO A 238 -1.00 9.34 -0.17
N THR A 239 -0.39 8.89 0.92
CA THR A 239 0.89 8.16 0.91
C THR A 239 0.77 6.73 1.43
N LEU A 240 -0.36 6.38 2.05
CA LEU A 240 -0.57 5.08 2.68
C LEU A 240 -0.21 3.86 1.81
N PRO A 241 -0.67 3.72 0.55
CA PRO A 241 -0.32 2.56 -0.25
C PRO A 241 1.18 2.50 -0.58
N LEU A 242 1.83 3.66 -0.74
CA LEU A 242 3.27 3.76 -0.96
C LEU A 242 4.03 3.40 0.33
N ALA A 243 3.56 3.87 1.49
CA ALA A 243 4.16 3.62 2.79
C ALA A 243 4.17 2.13 3.13
N VAL A 244 3.04 1.44 2.98
CA VAL A 244 2.93 -0.01 3.26
C VAL A 244 3.88 -0.80 2.35
N ASP A 245 3.90 -0.50 1.05
CA ASP A 245 4.77 -1.21 0.10
C ASP A 245 6.26 -0.90 0.32
N LEU A 246 6.60 0.34 0.70
CA LEU A 246 7.98 0.74 0.96
C LEU A 246 8.50 0.10 2.25
N LEU A 247 7.72 0.14 3.33
CA LEU A 247 8.10 -0.41 4.63
C LEU A 247 8.29 -1.93 4.60
N ARG A 248 7.52 -2.69 3.80
CA ARG A 248 7.75 -4.14 3.64
C ARG A 248 9.08 -4.47 2.96
N ARG A 249 9.68 -3.50 2.23
CA ARG A 249 10.97 -3.62 1.54
C ARG A 249 12.14 -3.09 2.36
N THR A 250 11.85 -2.20 3.32
CA THR A 250 12.83 -1.58 4.22
C THR A 250 12.49 -1.87 5.68
N PRO A 251 12.43 -3.15 6.09
CA PRO A 251 12.16 -3.49 7.48
C PRO A 251 13.22 -2.86 8.39
N SER A 252 12.78 -2.39 9.56
CA SER A 252 13.63 -1.74 10.56
C SER A 252 14.26 -0.40 10.14
N ARG A 253 13.85 0.19 9.01
CA ARG A 253 14.24 1.55 8.61
C ARG A 253 13.08 2.50 8.86
N SER A 254 13.40 3.74 9.19
CA SER A 254 12.44 4.82 9.29
C SER A 254 12.16 5.40 7.92
N VAL A 255 10.88 5.65 7.61
CA VAL A 255 10.42 6.24 6.35
C VAL A 255 9.67 7.52 6.66
N GLN A 256 10.04 8.62 6.00
CA GLN A 256 9.34 9.89 6.12
C GLN A 256 8.92 10.37 4.74
N PHE A 257 7.63 10.65 4.54
CA PHE A 257 7.16 11.47 3.44
C PHE A 257 7.14 12.92 3.91
N ILE A 258 7.96 13.76 3.29
CA ILE A 258 8.26 15.11 3.79
C ILE A 258 7.21 16.11 3.30
N ASP A 259 6.93 16.13 2.01
CA ASP A 259 5.92 16.98 1.39
C ASP A 259 5.49 16.46 0.02
N GLY A 260 4.42 17.09 -0.49
CA GLY A 260 3.87 16.85 -1.81
C GLY A 260 3.64 18.13 -2.61
N GLU A 261 3.71 18.03 -3.93
CA GLU A 261 3.38 19.12 -4.86
C GLU A 261 2.54 18.58 -6.02
N ALA A 262 1.44 19.26 -6.31
CA ALA A 262 0.64 19.02 -7.51
C ALA A 262 1.28 19.73 -8.70
N LEU A 263 1.68 18.97 -9.71
CA LEU A 263 2.25 19.48 -10.96
C LEU A 263 1.14 19.64 -12.03
N SER A 264 1.50 20.11 -13.22
CA SER A 264 0.58 20.08 -14.37
C SER A 264 0.26 18.65 -14.81
N ASP A 265 -0.82 18.50 -15.58
CA ASP A 265 -1.15 17.27 -16.31
C ASP A 265 -1.36 16.05 -15.40
N SER A 266 -2.09 16.23 -14.29
CA SER A 266 -2.39 15.17 -13.31
C SER A 266 -1.15 14.50 -12.71
N ARG A 267 -0.02 15.22 -12.68
CA ARG A 267 1.22 14.71 -12.09
C ARG A 267 1.46 15.22 -10.69
N TRP A 268 2.17 14.42 -9.92
CA TRP A 268 2.47 14.66 -8.52
C TRP A 268 3.95 14.49 -8.29
N ARG A 269 4.46 15.25 -7.32
CA ARG A 269 5.83 15.13 -6.80
C ARG A 269 5.75 14.86 -5.31
N LEU A 270 6.52 13.89 -4.85
CA LEU A 270 6.71 13.60 -3.43
C LEU A 270 8.20 13.65 -3.08
N ARG A 271 8.51 14.23 -1.92
CA ARG A 271 9.84 14.07 -1.29
C ARG A 271 9.74 13.06 -0.17
N LEU A 272 10.67 12.12 -0.14
CA LEU A 272 10.73 11.13 0.92
C LEU A 272 12.17 10.86 1.37
N GLN A 273 12.29 10.41 2.61
CA GLN A 273 13.55 10.08 3.28
C GLN A 273 13.47 8.68 3.88
N ILE A 274 14.59 7.96 3.84
CA ILE A 274 14.76 6.69 4.55
C ILE A 274 16.03 6.79 5.38
N SER A 275 15.97 6.38 6.64
CA SER A 275 17.09 6.41 7.59
C SER A 275 17.16 5.13 8.44
N SER A 276 18.32 4.85 9.02
CA SER A 276 18.52 3.79 10.04
C SER A 276 17.81 4.12 11.35
N GLU A 277 17.76 5.40 11.72
CA GLU A 277 17.20 5.88 12.98
C GLU A 277 16.27 7.08 12.75
N GLY A 278 15.44 7.39 13.76
CA GLY A 278 14.47 8.48 13.73
C GLY A 278 13.03 8.01 13.55
N ASP A 279 12.08 8.91 13.77
CA ASP A 279 10.65 8.61 13.71
C ASP A 279 10.15 8.60 12.25
N ALA A 280 9.32 7.61 11.90
CA ALA A 280 8.63 7.61 10.61
C ALA A 280 7.46 8.60 10.64
N ASP A 281 7.18 9.26 9.51
CA ASP A 281 6.17 10.31 9.43
C ASP A 281 5.56 10.45 8.02
N GLY A 282 4.40 11.09 7.92
CA GLY A 282 3.69 11.30 6.66
C GLY A 282 3.26 9.98 6.00
N LEU A 283 3.08 8.91 6.78
CA LEU A 283 2.79 7.57 6.27
C LEU A 283 1.35 7.37 5.81
N VAL A 284 0.42 8.23 6.23
CA VAL A 284 -0.98 8.21 5.76
C VAL A 284 -1.16 9.20 4.62
N SER A 285 -0.81 10.46 4.84
CA SER A 285 -0.86 11.50 3.81
C SER A 285 0.10 12.64 4.13
N VAL A 286 0.43 13.45 3.13
CA VAL A 286 1.20 14.71 3.29
C VAL A 286 0.44 15.88 2.69
N ASP A 287 0.68 17.08 3.20
CA ASP A 287 0.11 18.29 2.64
C ASP A 287 0.61 18.55 1.22
N VAL A 288 -0.29 19.05 0.37
CA VAL A 288 0.08 19.56 -0.95
C VAL A 288 0.49 21.01 -0.79
N ALA A 289 1.75 21.32 -1.09
CA ALA A 289 2.17 22.71 -1.25
C ALA A 289 1.42 23.30 -2.46
N GLU A 290 0.63 24.35 -2.24
CA GLU A 290 0.04 25.13 -3.33
C GLU A 290 1.17 25.68 -4.22
N ASN A 291 1.02 25.50 -5.53
CA ASN A 291 1.99 25.86 -6.56
C ASN A 291 2.56 27.27 -6.35
N ARG A 292 3.83 27.36 -5.92
CA ARG A 292 4.60 28.63 -5.98
C ARG A 292 4.72 29.20 -7.40
N TRP A 293 4.42 28.39 -8.42
CA TRP A 293 4.46 28.76 -9.84
C TRP A 293 3.34 29.70 -10.30
N LEU A 294 2.24 29.85 -9.56
CA LEU A 294 1.23 30.88 -9.89
C LEU A 294 1.72 32.31 -9.60
N ASN A 295 2.79 32.46 -8.81
CA ASN A 295 3.37 33.77 -8.50
C ASN A 295 4.60 34.12 -9.36
N ASP A 296 5.10 33.20 -10.17
CA ASP A 296 6.17 33.51 -11.12
C ASP A 296 5.55 33.96 -12.46
N SER A 297 4.79 35.05 -12.37
CA SER A 297 4.44 35.82 -13.56
C SER A 297 5.75 36.38 -14.11
N GLY A 298 6.30 35.72 -15.13
CA GLY A 298 7.50 36.12 -15.86
C GLY A 298 7.38 37.48 -16.54
N VAL A 299 7.26 38.54 -15.74
CA VAL A 299 7.40 39.93 -16.16
C VAL A 299 8.77 40.37 -15.67
N SER A 300 9.78 40.14 -16.50
CA SER A 300 11.02 40.92 -16.38
C SER A 300 10.65 42.40 -16.52
N PRO A 301 11.09 43.29 -15.62
CA PRO A 301 10.90 44.71 -15.82
C PRO A 301 11.73 45.12 -17.04
N GLN A 302 11.06 45.51 -18.11
CA GLN A 302 11.70 46.24 -19.19
C GLN A 302 12.34 47.49 -18.58
N GLN A 303 13.67 47.55 -18.66
CA GLN A 303 14.43 48.78 -18.49
C GLN A 303 13.89 49.78 -19.54
N GLN A 304 13.32 50.88 -19.07
CA GLN A 304 13.11 52.07 -19.89
C GLN A 304 14.27 53.03 -19.63
N ASP A 305 14.97 53.35 -20.71
CA ASP A 305 15.88 54.50 -20.85
C ASP A 305 15.16 55.84 -20.59
#